data_AF-A0A3M0XSQ7-F1
#
_entry.id   AF-A0A3M0XSQ7-F1
#
_cell.length_a   1.000
_cell.length_b   1.000
_cell.length_c   1.000
_cell.angle_alpha   90.00
_cell.angle_beta   90.00
_cell.angle_gamma   90.00
#
_symmetry.space_group_name_H-M   'P 1'
#
loop_
_entity.id
_entity.type
_entity.pdbx_description
1 polymer ?
#
loop_
_entity_poly.entity_id
_entity_poly.type
_entity_poly.pdbx_seq_one_letter_code
_entity_poly.pdbx_strand_id
1 'polypeptide(L)'
;MPLLTLSLGVHAVHGAVDAAAAAPRLIHYLPIASTLISFAFVVALLRRALSKGWPPHLLWWAFGVFTYGVGTALESSITLLGNSVALNKAWFIAGALFGAWPLAQGSVYLHLSRRVAHVLSLVTLSWVVVFSVATILSPVNMDAFSPIKPSGALLQWTWIRFPGTPVINTYAVIFLIGGAVWSAAKFFQSRETLNRAVGNVFIAVGATLPGVGGAMAKAGVVEALYVGELGGVILIWLGYRFCIRTSYAPPEASAASA
;
A
#
# COMPACT_ATOMS: atom_id res chain seq x y z
N MET A 1 -17.06 32.49 -55.26
CA MET A 1 -17.89 32.11 -54.10
C MET A 1 -17.29 30.89 -53.41
N PRO A 2 -16.43 31.04 -52.38
CA PRO A 2 -16.22 29.97 -51.42
C PRO A 2 -16.48 30.48 -50.00
N LEU A 3 -17.62 30.11 -49.43
CA LEU A 3 -17.95 30.23 -48.02
C LEU A 3 -18.65 28.92 -47.68
N LEU A 4 -17.92 27.88 -47.23
CA LEU A 4 -18.48 26.69 -46.57
C LEU A 4 -17.40 25.66 -46.16
N THR A 5 -16.36 26.06 -45.42
CA THR A 5 -15.49 25.07 -44.71
C THR A 5 -14.91 25.65 -43.42
N LEU A 6 -15.74 26.21 -42.54
CA LEU A 6 -15.27 26.76 -41.26
C LEU A 6 -16.26 26.55 -40.10
N SER A 7 -16.95 25.41 -40.07
CA SER A 7 -17.87 25.05 -38.95
C SER A 7 -17.53 23.72 -38.28
N LEU A 8 -16.74 22.83 -38.90
CA LEU A 8 -16.39 21.53 -38.33
C LEU A 8 -15.19 21.56 -37.35
N GLY A 9 -14.42 22.65 -37.30
CA GLY A 9 -13.25 22.77 -36.41
C GLY A 9 -13.57 23.23 -34.99
N VAL A 10 -14.62 24.03 -34.80
CA VAL A 10 -14.92 24.65 -33.48
C VAL A 10 -15.60 23.67 -32.52
N HIS A 11 -16.42 22.73 -33.04
CA HIS A 11 -17.06 21.70 -32.24
C HIS A 11 -16.11 20.56 -31.82
N ALA A 12 -15.11 20.23 -32.64
CA ALA A 12 -14.10 19.23 -32.29
C ALA A 12 -13.14 19.73 -31.20
N VAL A 13 -12.83 21.04 -31.22
CA VAL A 13 -12.01 21.68 -30.18
C VAL A 13 -12.78 21.80 -28.86
N HIS A 14 -14.08 22.11 -28.87
CA HIS A 14 -14.89 22.08 -27.63
C HIS A 14 -15.03 20.66 -27.05
N GLY A 15 -15.25 19.64 -27.88
CA GLY A 15 -15.35 18.25 -27.39
C GLY A 15 -14.05 17.69 -26.80
N ALA A 16 -12.89 18.21 -27.20
CA ALA A 16 -11.60 17.85 -26.63
C ALA A 16 -11.28 18.60 -25.32
N VAL A 17 -11.81 19.82 -25.15
CA VAL A 17 -11.69 20.62 -23.92
C VAL A 17 -12.63 20.09 -22.82
N ASP A 18 -13.80 19.56 -23.21
CA ASP A 18 -14.78 18.99 -22.26
C ASP A 18 -14.36 17.61 -21.69
N ALA A 19 -13.48 16.88 -22.38
CA ALA A 19 -12.95 15.60 -21.89
C ALA A 19 -11.93 15.77 -20.75
N ALA A 20 -11.43 16.99 -20.51
CA ALA A 20 -10.35 17.29 -19.57
C ALA A 20 -10.81 17.73 -18.17
N ALA A 21 -12.12 17.79 -17.87
CA ALA A 21 -12.62 18.22 -16.57
C ALA A 21 -13.92 17.54 -16.15
N ALA A 22 -13.99 16.20 -16.25
CA ALA A 22 -15.06 15.49 -15.54
C ALA A 22 -14.85 15.70 -14.04
N ALA A 23 -15.86 16.26 -13.36
CA ALA A 23 -15.83 16.48 -11.91
C ALA A 23 -15.42 15.18 -11.17
N PRO A 24 -14.60 15.28 -10.10
CA PRO A 24 -14.19 14.11 -9.35
C PRO A 24 -15.38 13.27 -8.89
N ARG A 25 -15.31 11.96 -9.12
CA ARG A 25 -16.32 11.01 -8.63
C ARG A 25 -15.96 10.55 -7.23
N LEU A 26 -16.92 9.94 -6.51
CA LEU A 26 -16.72 9.41 -5.15
C LEU A 26 -15.45 8.52 -5.03
N ILE A 27 -15.16 7.72 -6.07
CA ILE A 27 -14.00 6.83 -6.10
C ILE A 27 -12.65 7.57 -5.99
N HIS A 28 -12.58 8.82 -6.45
CA HIS A 28 -11.37 9.65 -6.37
C HIS A 28 -11.09 10.18 -4.96
N TYR A 29 -12.06 10.08 -4.05
CA TYR A 29 -11.90 10.44 -2.64
C TYR A 29 -11.52 9.25 -1.76
N LEU A 30 -11.53 8.01 -2.27
CA LEU A 30 -11.14 6.83 -1.48
C LEU A 30 -9.70 6.89 -0.96
N PRO A 31 -8.69 7.41 -1.68
CA PRO A 31 -7.34 7.52 -1.13
C PRO A 31 -7.25 8.46 0.09
N ILE A 32 -8.16 9.44 0.22
CA ILE A 32 -8.27 10.25 1.44
C ILE A 32 -8.72 9.36 2.61
N ALA A 33 -9.74 8.52 2.41
CA ALA A 33 -10.20 7.58 3.43
C ALA A 33 -9.08 6.59 3.81
N SER A 34 -8.35 6.04 2.83
CA SER A 34 -7.18 5.17 3.07
C SER A 34 -6.12 5.87 3.90
N THR A 35 -5.87 7.15 3.61
CA THR A 35 -4.92 8.00 4.35
C THR A 35 -5.33 8.14 5.82
N LEU A 36 -6.58 8.55 6.07
CA LEU A 36 -7.09 8.77 7.42
C LEU A 36 -7.08 7.47 8.25
N ILE A 37 -7.51 6.37 7.64
CA ILE A 37 -7.50 5.04 8.28
C ILE A 37 -6.07 4.59 8.58
N SER A 38 -5.15 4.80 7.65
CA SER A 38 -3.73 4.48 7.84
C SER A 38 -3.13 5.25 9.02
N PHE A 39 -3.35 6.57 9.10
CA PHE A 39 -2.86 7.35 10.23
C PHE A 39 -3.47 6.93 11.57
N ALA A 40 -4.77 6.64 11.61
CA ALA A 40 -5.41 6.09 12.81
C ALA A 40 -4.80 4.73 13.20
N PHE A 41 -4.50 3.89 12.22
CA PHE A 41 -3.88 2.59 12.46
C PHE A 41 -2.42 2.71 12.92
N VAL A 42 -1.64 3.67 12.39
CA VAL A 42 -0.29 4.01 12.90
C VAL A 42 -0.35 4.34 14.39
N VAL A 43 -1.29 5.18 14.81
CA VAL A 43 -1.47 5.52 16.23
C VAL A 43 -1.77 4.26 17.06
N ALA A 44 -2.61 3.35 16.56
CA ALA A 44 -2.90 2.09 17.24
C ALA A 44 -1.67 1.18 17.36
N LEU A 45 -0.82 1.12 16.34
CA LEU A 45 0.44 0.37 16.35
C LEU A 45 1.45 0.98 17.33
N LEU A 46 1.60 2.30 17.34
CA LEU A 46 2.51 3.00 18.26
C LEU A 46 2.07 2.87 19.73
N ARG A 47 0.77 2.98 20.02
CA ARG A 47 0.22 2.70 21.37
C ARG A 47 0.50 1.27 21.82
N ARG A 48 0.40 0.31 20.89
CA ARG A 48 0.75 -1.08 21.19
C ARG A 48 2.26 -1.25 21.37
N ALA A 49 3.08 -0.58 20.57
CA ALA A 49 4.53 -0.61 20.70
C ALA A 49 4.94 -0.11 22.08
N LEU A 50 4.41 1.03 22.50
CA LEU A 50 4.64 1.58 23.83
C LEU A 50 4.26 0.59 24.95
N SER A 51 3.06 -0.02 24.89
CA SER A 51 2.61 -0.99 25.92
C SER A 51 3.35 -2.34 25.88
N LYS A 52 4.19 -2.59 24.88
CA LYS A 52 4.98 -3.81 24.72
C LYS A 52 6.50 -3.57 24.74
N GLY A 53 6.95 -2.38 25.13
CA GLY A 53 8.38 -2.06 25.20
C GLY A 53 9.05 -1.91 23.84
N TRP A 54 8.36 -1.34 22.87
CA TRP A 54 8.87 -0.97 21.54
C TRP A 54 9.49 -2.12 20.72
N PRO A 55 8.78 -3.26 20.54
CA PRO A 55 9.34 -4.34 19.76
C PRO A 55 9.50 -3.93 18.28
N PRO A 56 10.63 -4.25 17.62
CA PRO A 56 10.93 -3.75 16.29
C PRO A 56 9.87 -4.03 15.21
N HIS A 57 9.17 -5.17 15.26
CA HIS A 57 8.15 -5.49 14.26
C HIS A 57 6.99 -4.48 14.27
N LEU A 58 6.58 -3.97 15.44
CA LEU A 58 5.52 -2.96 15.53
C LEU A 58 5.98 -1.60 14.99
N LEU A 59 7.26 -1.27 15.16
CA LEU A 59 7.84 -0.05 14.59
C LEU A 59 7.90 -0.12 13.06
N TRP A 60 8.34 -1.25 12.53
CA TRP A 60 8.36 -1.49 11.08
C TRP A 60 6.96 -1.50 10.47
N TRP A 61 5.99 -2.13 11.14
CA TRP A 61 4.59 -2.06 10.71
C TRP A 61 4.04 -0.65 10.78
N ALA A 62 4.30 0.11 11.85
CA ALA A 62 3.87 1.50 11.95
C ALA A 62 4.48 2.35 10.84
N PHE A 63 5.78 2.17 10.54
CA PHE A 63 6.44 2.84 9.43
C PHE A 63 5.81 2.46 8.08
N GLY A 64 5.48 1.18 7.88
CA GLY A 64 4.84 0.71 6.64
C GLY A 64 3.44 1.25 6.44
N VAL A 65 2.60 1.24 7.48
CA VAL A 65 1.26 1.85 7.41
C VAL A 65 1.36 3.37 7.22
N PHE A 66 2.38 4.01 7.79
CA PHE A 66 2.63 5.43 7.59
C PHE A 66 2.98 5.74 6.12
N THR A 67 3.95 5.05 5.53
CA THR A 67 4.35 5.28 4.12
C THR A 67 3.23 4.93 3.15
N TYR A 68 2.45 3.90 3.47
CA TYR A 68 1.21 3.58 2.78
C TYR A 68 0.22 4.76 2.79
N GLY A 69 -0.09 5.31 3.97
CA GLY A 69 -0.97 6.46 4.12
C GLY A 69 -0.45 7.72 3.41
N VAL A 70 0.86 7.95 3.43
CA VAL A 70 1.50 9.04 2.65
C VAL A 70 1.36 8.80 1.15
N GLY A 71 1.53 7.57 0.68
CA GLY A 71 1.29 7.18 -0.71
C GLY A 71 -0.12 7.55 -1.16
N THR A 72 -1.15 7.13 -0.41
CA THR A 72 -2.54 7.44 -0.72
C THR A 72 -2.90 8.92 -0.58
N ALA A 73 -2.21 9.65 0.30
CA ALA A 73 -2.34 11.10 0.42
C ALA A 73 -1.81 11.82 -0.83
N LEU A 74 -0.68 11.35 -1.36
CA LEU A 74 -0.12 11.89 -2.60
C LEU A 74 -1.01 11.53 -3.81
N GLU A 75 -1.61 10.34 -3.84
CA GLU A 75 -2.57 9.96 -4.89
C GLU A 75 -3.81 10.84 -4.88
N SER A 76 -4.46 11.01 -3.73
CA SER A 76 -5.60 11.91 -3.61
C SER A 76 -5.25 13.34 -4.00
N SER A 77 -4.07 13.82 -3.60
CA SER A 77 -3.59 15.15 -4.01
C SER A 77 -3.44 15.25 -5.53
N ILE A 78 -2.79 14.27 -6.16
CA ILE A 78 -2.61 14.21 -7.61
C ILE A 78 -3.95 14.17 -8.35
N THR A 79 -4.89 13.35 -7.89
CA THR A 79 -6.18 13.17 -8.58
C THR A 79 -7.15 14.33 -8.36
N LEU A 80 -7.12 14.99 -7.21
CA LEU A 80 -8.10 16.03 -6.89
C LEU A 80 -7.57 17.45 -7.11
N LEU A 81 -6.26 17.67 -6.93
CA LEU A 81 -5.64 19.00 -7.00
C LEU A 81 -4.71 19.15 -8.20
N GLY A 82 -4.47 18.07 -8.94
CA GLY A 82 -3.59 18.03 -10.11
C GLY A 82 -2.20 17.48 -9.80
N ASN A 83 -1.56 16.94 -10.82
CA ASN A 83 -0.26 16.32 -10.74
C ASN A 83 0.87 17.33 -11.01
N SER A 84 2.05 17.04 -10.46
CA SER A 84 3.32 17.65 -10.85
C SER A 84 4.40 16.57 -10.89
N VAL A 85 5.51 16.85 -11.57
CA VAL A 85 6.67 15.94 -11.61
C VAL A 85 7.15 15.58 -10.20
N ALA A 86 7.21 16.57 -9.31
CA ALA A 86 7.65 16.37 -7.93
C ALA A 86 6.67 15.49 -7.15
N LEU A 87 5.36 15.75 -7.26
CA LEU A 87 4.33 14.94 -6.60
C LEU A 87 4.35 13.49 -7.09
N ASN A 88 4.45 13.27 -8.40
CA ASN A 88 4.50 11.93 -8.96
C ASN A 88 5.75 11.15 -8.52
N LYS A 89 6.91 11.82 -8.44
CA LYS A 89 8.15 11.20 -7.92
C LYS A 89 8.05 10.90 -6.43
N ALA A 90 7.47 11.81 -5.64
CA ALA A 90 7.22 11.58 -4.22
C ALA A 90 6.27 10.40 -4.00
N TRP A 91 5.19 10.32 -4.81
CA TRP A 91 4.25 9.21 -4.79
C TRP A 91 4.95 7.89 -5.13
N PHE A 92 5.78 7.88 -6.17
CA PHE A 92 6.50 6.67 -6.57
C PHE A 92 7.40 6.15 -5.45
N ILE A 93 8.08 7.06 -4.73
CA ILE A 93 8.89 6.69 -3.58
C ILE A 93 8.00 6.16 -2.45
N ALA A 94 7.01 6.93 -1.99
CA ALA A 94 6.18 6.57 -0.85
C ALA A 94 5.34 5.30 -1.09
N GLY A 95 4.64 5.24 -2.22
CA GLY A 95 3.75 4.14 -2.57
C GLY A 95 4.49 2.95 -3.19
N ALA A 96 5.23 3.16 -4.29
CA ALA A 96 5.76 2.05 -5.08
C ALA A 96 7.04 1.41 -4.49
N LEU A 97 7.86 2.16 -3.75
CA LEU A 97 9.06 1.63 -3.09
C LEU A 97 8.82 1.32 -1.60
N PHE A 98 8.23 2.27 -0.87
CA PHE A 98 8.00 2.13 0.57
C PHE A 98 6.62 1.56 0.95
N GLY A 99 5.68 1.36 0.02
CA GLY A 99 4.29 1.02 0.39
C GLY A 99 4.16 -0.29 1.16
N ALA A 100 4.63 -1.41 0.59
CA ALA A 100 4.50 -2.73 1.22
C ALA A 100 5.77 -3.23 1.91
N TRP A 101 6.94 -2.68 1.57
CA TRP A 101 8.23 -3.16 2.05
C TRP A 101 8.40 -3.10 3.57
N PRO A 102 8.12 -1.97 4.27
CA PRO A 102 8.32 -1.92 5.71
C PRO A 102 7.34 -2.82 6.47
N LEU A 103 6.11 -3.02 5.94
CA LEU A 103 5.16 -3.98 6.49
C LEU A 103 5.74 -5.41 6.46
N ALA A 104 6.31 -5.80 5.32
CA ALA A 104 7.00 -7.07 5.16
C ALA A 104 8.23 -7.19 6.07
N GLN A 105 8.99 -6.10 6.22
CA GLN A 105 10.12 -6.07 7.15
C GLN A 105 9.70 -6.33 8.59
N GLY A 106 8.55 -5.80 9.02
CA GLY A 106 8.00 -6.10 10.33
C GLY A 106 7.69 -7.58 10.51
N SER A 107 7.14 -8.25 9.48
CA SER A 107 6.93 -9.70 9.49
C SER A 107 8.26 -10.47 9.58
N VAL A 108 9.30 -10.02 8.87
CA VAL A 108 10.65 -10.60 9.00
C VAL A 108 11.17 -10.53 10.44
N TYR A 109 11.01 -9.40 11.13
CA TYR A 109 11.38 -9.28 12.54
C TYR A 109 10.48 -10.08 13.50
N LEU A 110 9.30 -10.52 13.04
CA LEU A 110 8.39 -11.37 13.80
C LEU A 110 8.72 -12.85 13.63
N HIS A 111 9.06 -13.28 12.41
CA HIS A 111 9.19 -14.70 12.06
C HIS A 111 10.63 -15.20 12.02
N LEU A 112 11.60 -14.34 11.73
CA LEU A 112 13.01 -14.73 11.58
C LEU A 112 13.87 -14.27 12.76
N SER A 113 15.08 -14.82 12.85
CA SER A 113 16.05 -14.39 13.86
C SER A 113 16.45 -12.93 13.68
N ARG A 114 16.80 -12.24 14.77
CA ARG A 114 17.22 -10.82 14.74
C ARG A 114 18.37 -10.57 13.77
N ARG A 115 19.35 -11.48 13.72
CA ARG A 115 20.50 -11.38 12.81
C ARG A 115 20.04 -11.35 11.35
N VAL A 116 19.19 -12.30 10.94
CA VAL A 116 18.67 -12.36 9.57
C VAL A 116 17.82 -11.12 9.27
N ALA A 117 16.98 -10.70 10.21
CA ALA A 117 16.16 -9.52 10.05
C ALA A 117 16.99 -8.23 9.88
N HIS A 118 18.08 -8.06 10.62
CA HIS A 118 19.00 -6.93 10.47
C HIS A 118 19.73 -6.94 9.12
N VAL A 119 20.22 -8.11 8.68
CA VAL A 119 20.86 -8.24 7.36
C VAL A 119 19.88 -7.91 6.24
N LEU A 120 18.67 -8.47 6.28
CA LEU A 120 17.63 -8.17 5.30
C LEU A 120 17.21 -6.70 5.35
N SER A 121 17.11 -6.09 6.54
CA SER A 121 16.90 -4.65 6.68
C SER A 121 17.98 -3.86 5.95
N LEU A 122 19.26 -4.16 6.19
CA LEU A 122 20.38 -3.44 5.58
C LEU A 122 20.34 -3.54 4.05
N VAL A 123 20.19 -4.76 3.52
CA VAL A 123 20.17 -5.01 2.07
C VAL A 123 18.99 -4.32 1.41
N THR A 124 17.77 -4.50 1.95
CA THR A 124 16.56 -3.96 1.33
C THR A 124 16.40 -2.46 1.54
N LEU A 125 16.83 -1.90 2.68
CA LEU A 125 16.88 -0.45 2.88
C LEU A 125 17.86 0.20 1.91
N SER A 126 19.05 -0.40 1.71
CA SER A 126 20.03 0.11 0.72
C SER A 126 19.43 0.11 -0.68
N TRP A 127 18.71 -0.96 -1.06
CA TRP A 127 17.97 -1.02 -2.32
C TRP A 127 16.94 0.12 -2.43
N VAL A 128 16.06 0.27 -1.44
CA VAL A 128 15.02 1.30 -1.46
C VAL A 128 15.62 2.71 -1.52
N VAL A 129 16.72 2.98 -0.80
CA VAL A 129 17.43 4.27 -0.82
C VAL A 129 18.00 4.55 -2.21
N VAL A 130 18.72 3.59 -2.81
CA VAL A 130 19.30 3.75 -4.16
C VAL A 130 18.21 4.02 -5.19
N PHE A 131 17.10 3.27 -5.16
CA PHE A 131 16.01 3.46 -6.11
C PHE A 131 15.20 4.74 -5.84
N SER A 132 15.15 5.22 -4.60
CA SER A 132 14.56 6.52 -4.28
C SER A 132 15.40 7.67 -4.85
N VAL A 133 16.72 7.62 -4.66
CA VAL A 133 17.65 8.59 -5.26
C VAL A 133 17.56 8.53 -6.79
N ALA A 134 17.56 7.34 -7.38
CA ALA A 134 17.39 7.16 -8.82
C ALA A 134 16.05 7.74 -9.31
N THR A 135 14.96 7.60 -8.55
CA THR A 135 13.65 8.19 -8.88
C THR A 135 13.72 9.72 -8.92
N ILE A 136 14.41 10.33 -7.95
CA ILE A 136 14.62 11.78 -7.91
C ILE A 136 15.43 12.24 -9.14
N LEU A 137 16.52 11.54 -9.46
CA LEU A 137 17.45 11.91 -10.53
C LEU A 137 16.98 11.54 -11.94
N SER A 138 16.07 10.56 -12.06
CA SER A 138 15.59 10.07 -13.35
C SER A 138 14.99 11.22 -14.16
N PRO A 139 15.43 11.42 -15.42
CA PRO A 139 14.78 12.34 -16.34
C PRO A 139 13.31 11.96 -16.54
N VAL A 140 12.48 12.93 -16.92
CA VAL A 140 11.04 12.74 -17.06
C VAL A 140 10.62 12.56 -18.51
N ASN A 141 9.74 11.59 -18.75
CA ASN A 141 9.04 11.44 -20.01
C ASN A 141 7.71 12.20 -19.93
N MET A 142 7.66 13.39 -20.51
CA MET A 142 6.45 14.23 -20.48
C MET A 142 5.31 13.65 -21.33
N ASP A 143 5.61 12.79 -22.31
CA ASP A 143 4.56 12.11 -23.10
C ASP A 143 3.78 11.09 -22.24
N ALA A 144 4.41 10.60 -21.17
CA ALA A 144 3.80 9.68 -20.21
C ALA A 144 3.24 10.40 -18.96
N PHE A 145 3.32 11.73 -18.90
CA PHE A 145 2.81 12.51 -17.78
C PHE A 145 1.28 12.59 -17.83
N SER A 146 0.63 12.31 -16.70
CA SER A 146 -0.81 12.49 -16.53
C SER A 146 -1.08 13.61 -15.53
N PRO A 147 -1.96 14.58 -15.85
CA PRO A 147 -2.29 15.68 -14.95
C PRO A 147 -3.15 15.25 -13.76
N ILE A 148 -3.73 14.05 -13.77
CA ILE A 148 -4.75 13.62 -12.79
C ILE A 148 -4.48 12.22 -12.20
N LYS A 149 -3.45 11.51 -12.68
CA LYS A 149 -3.14 10.15 -12.22
C LYS A 149 -1.64 9.99 -11.96
N PRO A 150 -1.24 9.35 -10.85
CA PRO A 150 0.15 8.99 -10.66
C PRO A 150 0.57 7.89 -11.63
N SER A 151 1.80 7.96 -12.15
CA SER A 151 2.34 6.91 -13.01
C SER A 151 3.85 6.78 -12.90
N GLY A 152 4.33 5.56 -12.72
CA GLY A 152 5.76 5.27 -12.84
C GLY A 152 6.31 5.49 -14.25
N ALA A 153 5.46 5.51 -15.28
CA ALA A 153 5.87 5.70 -16.67
C ALA A 153 6.49 7.08 -16.92
N LEU A 154 6.26 8.03 -16.02
CA LEU A 154 6.95 9.33 -15.99
C LEU A 154 8.48 9.18 -15.94
N LEU A 155 9.01 8.13 -15.31
CA LEU A 155 10.46 7.93 -15.15
C LEU A 155 11.05 7.36 -16.45
N GLN A 156 11.99 8.10 -17.06
CA GLN A 156 12.70 7.64 -18.26
C GLN A 156 13.59 6.44 -17.97
N TRP A 157 14.24 6.39 -16.80
CA TRP A 157 15.02 5.24 -16.38
C TRP A 157 14.09 4.06 -16.06
N THR A 158 13.89 3.23 -17.08
CA THR A 158 13.00 2.06 -17.03
C THR A 158 13.44 1.02 -16.01
N TRP A 159 14.75 0.93 -15.73
CA TRP A 159 15.31 -0.01 -14.75
C TRP A 159 14.81 0.22 -13.31
N ILE A 160 14.37 1.45 -12.98
CA ILE A 160 13.69 1.77 -11.72
C ILE A 160 12.37 0.99 -11.61
N ARG A 161 11.62 0.93 -12.72
CA ARG A 161 10.34 0.20 -12.79
C ARG A 161 10.54 -1.29 -12.96
N PHE A 162 11.47 -1.71 -13.81
CA PHE A 162 11.78 -3.11 -14.02
C PHE A 162 13.29 -3.26 -14.26
N PRO A 163 14.05 -3.87 -13.34
CA PRO A 163 13.59 -4.75 -12.25
C PRO A 163 13.34 -4.09 -10.88
N GLY A 164 13.61 -2.79 -10.71
CA GLY A 164 13.66 -2.13 -9.39
C GLY A 164 12.48 -2.37 -8.45
N THR A 165 11.28 -1.96 -8.86
CA THR A 165 10.05 -2.15 -8.06
C THR A 165 9.60 -3.61 -7.91
N PRO A 166 9.65 -4.50 -8.93
CA PRO A 166 9.36 -5.91 -8.75
C PRO A 166 10.15 -6.58 -7.63
N VAL A 167 11.45 -6.29 -7.49
CA VAL A 167 12.29 -6.93 -6.45
C VAL A 167 11.72 -6.66 -5.05
N ILE A 168 11.41 -5.40 -4.74
CA ILE A 168 10.90 -5.05 -3.41
C ILE A 168 9.45 -5.50 -3.19
N ASN A 169 8.65 -5.52 -4.25
CA ASN A 169 7.28 -6.01 -4.17
C ASN A 169 7.22 -7.54 -4.02
N THR A 170 8.11 -8.29 -4.68
CA THR A 170 8.26 -9.73 -4.47
C THR A 170 8.71 -10.02 -3.04
N TYR A 171 9.64 -9.23 -2.50
CA TYR A 171 10.00 -9.32 -1.08
C TYR A 171 8.76 -9.14 -0.17
N ALA A 172 7.91 -8.16 -0.49
CA ALA A 172 6.68 -7.94 0.26
C ALA A 172 5.68 -9.10 0.13
N VAL A 173 5.48 -9.65 -1.07
CA VAL A 173 4.62 -10.83 -1.29
C VAL A 173 5.11 -12.01 -0.44
N ILE A 174 6.41 -12.29 -0.41
CA ILE A 174 6.96 -13.41 0.35
C ILE A 174 6.74 -13.23 1.85
N PHE A 175 7.13 -12.09 2.42
CA PHE A 175 7.17 -11.94 3.87
C PHE A 175 5.89 -11.36 4.50
N LEU A 176 5.17 -10.48 3.81
CA LEU A 176 3.89 -9.96 4.31
C LEU A 176 2.78 -10.96 4.02
N ILE A 177 2.55 -11.30 2.76
CA ILE A 177 1.45 -12.20 2.36
C ILE A 177 1.79 -13.64 2.75
N GLY A 178 2.94 -14.15 2.33
CA GLY A 178 3.37 -15.52 2.65
C GLY A 178 3.52 -15.74 4.15
N GLY A 179 4.09 -14.77 4.90
CA GLY A 179 4.19 -14.84 6.36
C GLY A 179 2.83 -14.89 7.05
N ALA A 180 1.85 -14.13 6.57
CA ALA A 180 0.47 -14.17 7.07
C ALA A 180 -0.23 -15.50 6.72
N VAL A 181 -0.12 -15.97 5.48
CA VAL A 181 -0.69 -17.28 5.05
C VAL A 181 -0.13 -18.43 5.89
N TRP A 182 1.20 -18.47 6.07
CA TRP A 182 1.85 -19.48 6.90
C TRP A 182 1.38 -19.41 8.36
N SER A 183 1.28 -18.20 8.91
CA SER A 183 0.78 -17.98 10.28
C SER A 183 -0.68 -18.43 10.42
N ALA A 184 -1.53 -18.14 9.43
CA ALA A 184 -2.92 -18.58 9.42
C ALA A 184 -3.01 -20.11 9.46
N ALA A 185 -2.34 -20.79 8.53
CA ALA A 185 -2.31 -22.25 8.45
C ALA A 185 -1.85 -22.90 9.77
N LYS A 186 -0.83 -22.33 10.41
CA LYS A 186 -0.34 -22.80 11.72
C LYS A 186 -1.38 -22.63 12.82
N PHE A 187 -2.06 -21.48 12.89
CA PHE A 187 -3.00 -21.17 13.97
C PHE A 187 -4.39 -21.80 13.81
N PHE A 188 -4.74 -22.35 12.63
CA PHE A 188 -5.98 -23.12 12.45
C PHE A 188 -6.00 -24.45 13.22
N GLN A 189 -4.85 -24.88 13.75
CA GLN A 189 -4.70 -26.17 14.42
C GLN A 189 -5.29 -26.20 15.84
N SER A 190 -5.56 -25.06 16.47
CA SER A 190 -6.15 -25.01 17.82
C SER A 190 -7.25 -23.96 17.96
N ARG A 191 -8.30 -24.30 18.72
CA ARG A 191 -9.42 -23.39 19.00
C ARG A 191 -8.97 -22.11 19.71
N GLU A 192 -7.95 -22.24 20.55
CA GLU A 192 -7.35 -21.12 21.28
C GLU A 192 -6.64 -20.13 20.35
N THR A 193 -6.14 -20.54 19.19
CA THR A 193 -5.46 -19.63 18.26
C THR A 193 -6.29 -19.21 17.06
N LEU A 194 -7.57 -19.61 16.97
CA LEU A 194 -8.45 -19.28 15.85
C LEU A 194 -8.56 -17.77 15.58
N ASN A 195 -8.58 -16.93 16.63
CA ASN A 195 -8.56 -15.48 16.46
C ASN A 195 -7.32 -15.01 15.68
N ARG A 196 -6.15 -15.61 15.93
CA ARG A 196 -4.92 -15.32 15.20
C ARG A 196 -4.96 -15.90 13.78
N ALA A 197 -5.58 -17.06 13.60
CA ALA A 197 -5.74 -17.65 12.26
C ALA A 197 -6.58 -16.73 11.35
N VAL A 198 -7.78 -16.36 11.82
CA VAL A 198 -8.69 -15.43 11.14
C VAL A 198 -8.02 -14.07 10.92
N GLY A 199 -7.31 -13.56 11.94
CA GLY A 199 -6.59 -12.30 11.82
C GLY A 199 -5.52 -12.31 10.72
N ASN A 200 -4.77 -13.41 10.60
CA ASN A 200 -3.78 -13.57 9.55
C ASN A 200 -4.40 -13.77 8.15
N VAL A 201 -5.58 -14.41 8.03
CA VAL A 201 -6.32 -14.46 6.76
C VAL A 201 -6.70 -13.05 6.30
N PHE A 202 -7.24 -12.23 7.20
CA PHE A 202 -7.55 -10.83 6.91
C PHE A 202 -6.31 -10.03 6.46
N ILE A 203 -5.16 -10.23 7.12
CA ILE A 203 -3.90 -9.58 6.72
C ILE A 203 -3.45 -10.05 5.34
N ALA A 204 -3.52 -11.36 5.05
CA ALA A 204 -3.11 -11.90 3.75
C ALA A 204 -3.98 -11.38 2.60
N VAL A 205 -5.31 -11.41 2.77
CA VAL A 205 -6.25 -10.86 1.78
C VAL A 205 -6.04 -9.35 1.63
N GLY A 206 -5.98 -8.63 2.75
CA GLY A 206 -5.79 -7.18 2.75
C GLY A 206 -4.48 -6.74 2.10
N ALA A 207 -3.38 -7.46 2.32
CA ALA A 207 -2.10 -7.18 1.68
C ALA A 207 -2.08 -7.52 0.17
N THR A 208 -2.94 -8.43 -0.28
CA THR A 208 -3.03 -8.81 -1.70
C THR A 208 -3.79 -7.76 -2.53
N LEU A 209 -4.82 -7.12 -1.95
CA LEU A 209 -5.70 -6.20 -2.68
C LEU A 209 -4.97 -5.01 -3.34
N PRO A 210 -4.06 -4.27 -2.67
CA PRO A 210 -3.29 -3.19 -3.32
C PRO A 210 -2.37 -3.73 -4.43
N GLY A 211 -1.85 -4.96 -4.28
CA GLY A 211 -1.02 -5.59 -5.31
C GLY A 211 -1.80 -5.86 -6.60
N VAL A 212 -3.03 -6.37 -6.47
CA VAL A 212 -3.95 -6.58 -7.61
C VAL A 212 -4.38 -5.23 -8.20
N GLY A 213 -4.79 -4.29 -7.36
CA GLY A 213 -5.16 -2.93 -7.78
C GLY A 213 -4.02 -2.22 -8.52
N GLY A 214 -2.78 -2.37 -8.06
CA GLY A 214 -1.60 -1.79 -8.70
C GLY A 214 -1.27 -2.45 -10.05
N ALA A 215 -1.52 -3.75 -10.20
CA ALA A 215 -1.41 -4.42 -11.49
C ALA A 215 -2.47 -3.90 -12.48
N MET A 216 -3.72 -3.69 -12.02
CA MET A 216 -4.79 -3.10 -12.83
C MET A 216 -4.51 -1.63 -13.18
N ALA A 217 -3.92 -0.86 -12.27
CA ALA A 217 -3.50 0.51 -12.53
C ALA A 217 -2.45 0.59 -13.65
N LYS A 218 -1.50 -0.35 -13.68
CA LYS A 218 -0.55 -0.49 -14.80
C LYS A 218 -1.22 -0.88 -16.13
N ALA A 219 -2.39 -1.52 -16.07
CA ALA A 219 -3.24 -1.82 -17.22
C ALA A 219 -4.23 -0.69 -17.57
N GLY A 220 -4.16 0.46 -16.88
CA GLY A 220 -4.97 1.65 -17.16
C GLY A 220 -6.18 1.88 -16.24
N VAL A 221 -6.47 0.94 -15.32
CA VAL A 221 -7.60 1.02 -14.38
C VAL A 221 -7.10 1.44 -12.99
N VAL A 222 -6.75 2.72 -12.86
CA VAL A 222 -6.16 3.28 -11.62
C VAL A 222 -7.14 3.26 -10.45
N GLU A 223 -8.43 3.41 -10.72
CA GLU A 223 -9.47 3.44 -9.71
C GLU A 223 -9.61 2.09 -8.96
N ALA A 224 -9.19 0.98 -9.58
CA ALA A 224 -9.10 -0.32 -8.92
C ALA A 224 -8.02 -0.35 -7.82
N LEU A 225 -6.94 0.43 -7.97
CA LEU A 225 -5.94 0.61 -6.92
C LEU A 225 -6.56 1.29 -5.70
N TYR A 226 -7.33 2.37 -5.88
CA TYR A 226 -7.95 3.10 -4.77
C TYR A 226 -8.88 2.23 -3.93
N VAL A 227 -9.68 1.39 -4.60
CA VAL A 227 -10.55 0.41 -3.93
C VAL A 227 -9.72 -0.67 -3.23
N GLY A 228 -8.72 -1.23 -3.93
CA GLY A 228 -7.83 -2.24 -3.38
C GLY A 228 -7.05 -1.73 -2.17
N GLU A 229 -6.71 -0.45 -2.15
CA GLU A 229 -5.98 0.17 -1.06
C GLU A 229 -6.85 0.38 0.18
N LEU A 230 -8.02 0.99 0.00
CA LEU A 230 -8.95 1.21 1.10
C LEU A 230 -9.38 -0.12 1.72
N GLY A 231 -9.80 -1.07 0.89
CA GLY A 231 -10.14 -2.42 1.34
C GLY A 231 -8.95 -3.11 2.00
N GLY A 232 -7.76 -2.97 1.41
CA GLY A 232 -6.53 -3.57 1.91
C GLY A 232 -6.19 -3.13 3.33
N VAL A 233 -6.12 -1.81 3.58
CA VAL A 233 -5.75 -1.29 4.89
C VAL A 233 -6.82 -1.58 5.96
N ILE A 234 -8.10 -1.56 5.59
CA ILE A 234 -9.19 -1.96 6.49
C ILE A 234 -9.02 -3.42 6.92
N LEU A 235 -8.82 -4.34 5.97
CA LEU A 235 -8.65 -5.76 6.28
C LEU A 235 -7.38 -6.03 7.08
N ILE A 236 -6.26 -5.38 6.77
CA ILE A 236 -5.02 -5.51 7.56
C ILE A 236 -5.27 -5.03 9.00
N TRP A 237 -5.94 -3.90 9.20
CA TRP A 237 -6.21 -3.40 10.54
C TRP A 237 -7.18 -4.31 11.32
N LEU A 238 -8.25 -4.78 10.69
CA LEU A 238 -9.16 -5.77 11.28
C LEU A 238 -8.39 -7.03 11.67
N GLY A 239 -7.55 -7.54 10.78
CA GLY A 239 -6.72 -8.72 11.03
C GLY A 239 -5.78 -8.53 12.22
N TYR A 240 -5.12 -7.38 12.30
CA TYR A 240 -4.33 -6.99 13.47
C TYR A 240 -5.17 -7.01 14.76
N ARG A 241 -6.39 -6.44 14.74
CA ARG A 241 -7.29 -6.43 15.91
C ARG A 241 -7.68 -7.84 16.35
N PHE A 242 -7.94 -8.75 15.41
CA PHE A 242 -8.19 -10.16 15.71
C PHE A 242 -6.96 -10.84 16.33
N CYS A 243 -5.76 -10.61 15.78
CA CYS A 243 -4.53 -11.22 16.29
C CYS A 243 -4.17 -10.81 17.73
N ILE A 244 -4.59 -9.62 18.16
CA ILE A 244 -4.30 -9.11 19.51
C ILE A 244 -5.40 -9.36 20.54
N ARG A 245 -6.56 -9.89 20.15
CA ARG A 245 -7.61 -10.28 21.09
C ARG A 245 -7.13 -11.47 21.93
N THR A 246 -7.26 -11.35 23.25
CA THR A 246 -7.06 -12.49 24.15
C THR A 246 -8.09 -13.55 23.82
N SER A 247 -7.66 -14.79 23.60
CA SER A 247 -8.60 -15.90 23.43
C SER A 247 -9.26 -16.18 24.78
N TYR A 248 -10.59 -16.25 24.77
CA TYR A 248 -11.37 -16.61 25.95
C TYR A 248 -11.04 -18.05 26.35
N ALA A 249 -10.48 -18.24 27.53
CA ALA A 249 -10.49 -19.54 28.20
C ALA A 249 -11.88 -19.67 28.86
N PRO A 250 -12.67 -20.70 28.56
CA PRO A 250 -13.86 -21.02 29.35
C PRO A 250 -13.44 -21.15 30.82
N PRO A 251 -14.25 -20.68 31.79
CA PRO A 251 -13.98 -20.98 33.18
C PRO A 251 -13.83 -22.49 33.33
N GLU A 252 -12.74 -22.93 33.97
CA GLU A 252 -12.60 -24.32 34.40
C GLU A 252 -13.92 -24.69 35.08
N ALA A 253 -14.58 -25.71 34.56
CA ALA A 253 -15.72 -26.30 35.25
C ALA A 253 -15.18 -26.66 36.64
N SER A 254 -15.59 -25.89 37.63
CA SER A 254 -15.32 -26.13 39.04
C SER A 254 -15.38 -27.62 39.24
N ALA A 255 -14.27 -28.21 39.67
CA ALA A 255 -14.26 -29.54 40.23
C ALA A 255 -15.22 -29.49 41.42
N ALA A 256 -16.50 -29.74 41.15
CA ALA A 256 -17.49 -30.08 42.14
C ALA A 256 -17.11 -31.49 42.60
N SER A 257 -16.12 -31.52 43.49
CA SER A 257 -15.82 -32.66 44.33
C SER A 257 -17.05 -32.96 45.17
N ALA A 258 -17.49 -34.21 45.01
CA ALA A 258 -18.07 -35.12 46.02
C ALA A 258 -18.16 -34.61 47.46
#